data_AF-A0A7V9JBC7-F1
#
_entry.id   AF-A0A7V9JBC7-F1
#
_cell.length_a   1.000
_cell.length_b   1.000
_cell.length_c   1.000
_cell.angle_alpha   90.00
_cell.angle_beta   90.00
_cell.angle_gamma   90.00
#
_symmetry.space_group_name_H-M   'P 1'
#
loop_
_entity.id
_entity.type
_entity.pdbx_description
1 polymer ?
#
loop_
_entity_poly.entity_id
_entity_poly.type
_entity_poly.pdbx_seq_one_letter_code
_entity_poly.pdbx_strand_id
1 'polypeptide(L)'
;MDSVIQILAILGIVIALIAVLAVVVNRNIIKVAPNTVAILSGRRRLLEDPQTGEKRMVGYRIIRGGSAVRIPVIERVDYLSLNIMTIPLRIESAYNIEGVPVSVNAVAAVKVGGDDYSIGNAIERFLGMTPE
;
A
#
# COMPACT_ATOMS: atom_id res chain seq x y z
N MET A 1 -49.82 -6.16 -26.23
CA MET A 1 -48.55 -5.64 -26.77
C MET A 1 -47.84 -4.74 -25.77
N ASP A 2 -48.58 -4.00 -24.96
CA ASP A 2 -48.04 -3.06 -23.97
C ASP A 2 -47.17 -3.73 -22.89
N SER A 3 -47.56 -4.91 -22.41
CA SER A 3 -46.77 -5.68 -21.44
C SER A 3 -45.43 -6.18 -21.99
N VAL A 4 -45.36 -6.48 -23.29
CA VAL A 4 -44.13 -6.94 -23.96
C VAL A 4 -43.15 -5.76 -24.09
N ILE A 5 -43.66 -4.58 -24.43
CA ILE A 5 -42.87 -3.34 -24.51
C ILE A 5 -42.34 -2.95 -23.13
N GLN A 6 -43.15 -3.08 -22.07
CA GLN A 6 -42.72 -2.82 -20.69
C GLN A 6 -41.60 -3.78 -20.23
N ILE A 7 -41.71 -5.08 -20.53
CA ILE A 7 -40.68 -6.07 -20.18
C ILE A 7 -39.36 -5.77 -20.91
N LEU A 8 -39.42 -5.44 -22.20
CA LEU A 8 -38.23 -5.07 -22.97
C LEU A 8 -37.58 -3.78 -22.47
N ALA A 9 -38.37 -2.78 -22.06
CA ALA A 9 -37.87 -1.54 -21.48
C ALA A 9 -37.16 -1.78 -20.13
N ILE A 10 -37.77 -2.59 -19.24
CA ILE A 10 -37.16 -2.95 -17.95
C ILE A 10 -35.85 -3.73 -18.18
N LEU A 11 -35.85 -4.69 -19.10
CA LEU A 11 -34.65 -5.47 -19.42
C LEU A 11 -33.53 -4.57 -19.96
N GLY A 12 -33.85 -3.62 -20.84
CA GLY A 12 -32.91 -2.63 -21.35
C GLY A 12 -32.29 -1.78 -20.24
N ILE A 13 -33.10 -1.31 -19.28
CA ILE A 13 -32.63 -0.54 -18.12
C ILE A 13 -31.72 -1.39 -17.21
N VAL A 14 -32.08 -2.64 -16.95
CA VAL A 14 -31.28 -3.56 -16.12
C VAL A 14 -29.92 -3.83 -16.78
N ILE A 15 -29.89 -4.09 -18.09
CA ILE A 15 -28.64 -4.28 -18.84
C ILE A 15 -27.78 -3.02 -18.80
N ALA A 16 -28.38 -1.84 -18.99
CA ALA A 16 -27.67 -0.57 -18.91
C ALA A 16 -27.06 -0.34 -17.50
N LEU A 17 -27.81 -0.65 -16.44
CA LEU A 17 -27.34 -0.53 -15.06
C LEU A 17 -26.14 -1.45 -14.78
N ILE A 18 -26.20 -2.71 -15.24
CA ILE A 18 -25.10 -3.68 -15.10
C ILE A 18 -23.87 -3.20 -15.86
N ALA A 19 -24.04 -2.68 -17.09
CA ALA A 19 -22.94 -2.16 -17.88
C ALA A 19 -22.25 -0.97 -17.19
N VAL A 20 -23.02 -0.04 -16.61
CA VAL A 20 -22.47 1.09 -15.84
C VAL A 20 -21.69 0.59 -14.62
N LEU A 21 -22.25 -0.36 -13.87
CA LEU A 21 -21.58 -0.93 -12.70
C LEU A 21 -20.26 -1.62 -13.09
N ALA A 22 -20.25 -2.39 -14.19
CA ALA A 22 -19.06 -3.07 -14.69
C ALA A 22 -17.95 -2.07 -15.07
N VAL A 23 -18.30 -0.97 -15.73
CA VAL A 23 -17.35 0.10 -16.09
C VAL A 23 -16.77 0.77 -14.83
N VAL A 24 -17.60 1.04 -13.82
CA VAL A 24 -17.16 1.66 -12.57
C VAL A 24 -16.20 0.74 -11.80
N VAL A 25 -16.52 -0.56 -11.70
CA VAL A 25 -15.66 -1.53 -11.01
C VAL A 25 -14.33 -1.69 -11.75
N ASN A 26 -14.35 -1.84 -13.08
CA ASN A 26 -13.13 -2.03 -13.85
C ASN A 26 -12.17 -0.83 -13.75
N ARG A 27 -12.71 0.39 -13.77
CA ARG A 27 -11.92 1.63 -13.56
C ARG A 27 -11.34 1.77 -12.16
N ASN A 28 -11.82 0.99 -11.20
CA ASN A 28 -11.37 1.00 -9.81
C ASN A 28 -10.31 -0.04 -9.49
N ILE A 29 -10.02 -0.96 -10.40
CA ILE A 29 -9.01 -1.98 -10.16
C ILE A 29 -7.64 -1.33 -10.22
N ILE A 30 -6.97 -1.29 -9.08
CA ILE A 30 -5.56 -0.92 -8.98
C ILE A 30 -4.70 -2.17 -9.12
N LYS A 31 -3.67 -2.09 -9.95
CA LYS A 31 -2.65 -3.13 -10.09
C LYS A 31 -1.42 -2.70 -9.29
N VAL A 32 -0.87 -3.61 -8.51
CA VAL A 32 0.23 -3.35 -7.59
C VAL A 32 1.39 -4.27 -7.96
N ALA A 33 2.56 -3.68 -8.22
CA ALA A 33 3.76 -4.43 -8.51
C ALA A 33 4.23 -5.22 -7.27
N PRO A 34 4.88 -6.39 -7.42
CA PRO A 34 5.31 -7.21 -6.28
C PRO A 34 6.31 -6.52 -5.33
N ASN A 35 7.07 -5.54 -5.83
CA ASN A 35 8.03 -4.75 -5.07
C ASN A 35 7.44 -3.47 -4.46
N THR A 36 6.12 -3.27 -4.56
CA THR A 36 5.41 -2.10 -4.06
C THR A 36 4.18 -2.57 -3.29
N VAL A 37 3.74 -1.76 -2.34
CA VAL A 37 2.52 -1.99 -1.57
C VAL A 37 1.57 -0.85 -1.82
N ALA A 38 0.30 -1.16 -2.09
CA ALA A 38 -0.75 -0.16 -2.11
C ALA A 38 -1.43 -0.12 -0.75
N ILE A 39 -1.60 1.10 -0.24
CA ILE A 39 -2.18 1.40 1.05
C ILE A 39 -3.51 2.08 0.76
N LEU A 40 -4.60 1.45 1.16
CA LEU A 40 -5.93 2.01 0.99
C LEU A 40 -6.43 2.51 2.35
N SER A 41 -6.35 3.83 2.51
CA SER A 41 -6.69 4.55 3.74
C SER A 41 -8.14 5.00 3.72
N GLY A 42 -8.91 4.74 4.78
CA GLY A 42 -10.28 5.26 4.87
C GLY A 42 -11.16 4.58 5.93
N ARG A 43 -11.02 3.26 6.12
CA ARG A 43 -11.81 2.51 7.12
C ARG A 43 -10.90 1.88 8.16
N ARG A 44 -11.34 1.91 9.42
CA ARG A 44 -10.68 1.21 10.53
C ARG A 44 -10.70 -0.31 10.32
N ARG A 45 -9.55 -0.94 10.52
CA ARG A 45 -9.30 -2.39 10.44
C ARG A 45 -8.40 -2.80 11.61
N LEU A 46 -8.45 -4.08 11.95
CA LEU A 46 -7.55 -4.68 12.92
C LEU A 46 -6.35 -5.25 12.17
N LEU A 47 -5.16 -4.82 12.56
CA LEU A 47 -3.88 -5.40 12.15
C LEU A 47 -3.39 -6.29 13.29
N GLU A 48 -2.99 -7.52 12.97
CA GLU A 48 -2.48 -8.48 13.95
C GLU A 48 -0.97 -8.64 13.77
N ASP A 49 -0.23 -8.58 14.87
CA ASP A 49 1.20 -8.84 14.87
C ASP A 49 1.45 -10.36 14.77
N PRO A 50 2.16 -10.83 13.72
CA PRO A 50 2.41 -12.25 13.51
C PRO A 50 3.32 -12.90 14.57
N GLN A 51 4.06 -12.12 15.37
CA GLN A 51 4.96 -12.66 16.40
C GLN A 51 4.35 -12.60 17.80
N THR A 52 3.61 -11.54 18.12
CA THR A 52 3.08 -11.30 19.47
C THR A 52 1.58 -11.55 19.59
N GLY A 53 0.85 -11.65 18.47
CA GLY A 53 -0.60 -11.76 18.44
C GLY A 53 -1.33 -10.47 18.86
N GLU A 54 -0.61 -9.37 19.07
CA GLU A 54 -1.21 -8.09 19.43
C GLU A 54 -2.07 -7.55 18.28
N LYS A 55 -3.28 -7.08 18.62
CA LYS A 55 -4.20 -6.48 17.66
C LYS A 55 -4.18 -4.96 17.79
N ARG A 56 -3.80 -4.29 16.70
CA ARG A 56 -3.80 -2.82 16.60
C ARG A 56 -4.89 -2.34 15.66
N MET A 57 -5.57 -1.28 16.06
CA MET A 57 -6.58 -0.62 15.22
C MET A 57 -5.89 0.34 14.25
N VAL A 58 -5.89 0.00 12.95
CA VAL A 58 -5.29 0.81 11.88
C VAL A 58 -6.36 1.38 10.96
N GLY A 59 -6.14 2.56 10.38
CA GLY A 59 -7.10 3.25 9.50
C GLY A 59 -7.02 2.87 8.01
N TYR A 60 -6.24 1.85 7.68
CA TYR A 60 -5.88 1.49 6.32
C TYR A 60 -5.86 -0.04 6.13
N ARG A 61 -5.90 -0.48 4.86
CA ARG A 61 -5.55 -1.86 4.48
C ARG A 61 -4.32 -1.89 3.60
N ILE A 62 -3.57 -2.98 3.71
CA ILE A 62 -2.32 -3.21 2.98
C ILE A 62 -2.61 -4.21 1.85
N ILE A 63 -2.21 -3.88 0.62
CA ILE A 63 -2.28 -4.78 -0.53
C ILE A 63 -0.88 -4.97 -1.09
N ARG A 64 -0.32 -6.16 -0.84
CA ARG A 64 1.02 -6.54 -1.26
C ARG A 64 0.98 -7.32 -2.56
N GLY A 65 1.36 -6.67 -3.66
CA GLY A 65 1.33 -7.26 -5.00
C GLY A 65 -0.08 -7.64 -5.48
N GLY A 66 -0.23 -7.85 -6.79
CA GLY A 66 -1.48 -8.31 -7.40
C GLY A 66 -2.42 -7.17 -7.76
N SER A 67 -3.70 -7.30 -7.41
CA SER A 67 -4.73 -6.31 -7.75
C SER A 67 -5.77 -6.16 -6.67
N ALA A 68 -6.26 -4.94 -6.47
CA ALA A 68 -7.33 -4.65 -5.54
C ALA A 68 -8.33 -3.68 -6.17
N VAL A 69 -9.59 -3.77 -5.76
CA VAL A 69 -10.62 -2.78 -6.11
C VAL A 69 -10.53 -1.67 -5.06
N ARG A 70 -10.31 -0.42 -5.48
CA ARG A 70 -10.41 0.75 -4.59
C ARG A 70 -11.86 1.20 -4.47
N ILE A 71 -12.25 1.82 -3.37
CA ILE A 71 -13.58 2.45 -3.20
C ILE A 71 -13.40 3.97 -3.31
N PRO A 72 -13.77 4.61 -4.44
CA PRO A 72 -13.25 5.92 -4.85
C PRO A 72 -13.70 7.08 -3.97
N VAL A 73 -14.80 6.91 -3.22
CA VAL A 73 -15.39 7.97 -2.37
C VAL A 73 -14.83 7.93 -0.95
N ILE A 74 -14.34 6.77 -0.49
CA ILE A 74 -13.98 6.55 0.92
C ILE A 74 -12.50 6.18 1.08
N GLU A 75 -11.90 5.54 0.08
CA GLU A 75 -10.52 5.06 0.13
C GLU A 75 -9.57 5.98 -0.66
N ARG A 76 -8.54 6.47 0.01
CA ARG A 76 -7.35 7.07 -0.61
C ARG A 76 -6.33 5.96 -0.90
N VAL A 77 -5.72 6.00 -2.08
CA VAL A 77 -4.68 5.05 -2.48
C VAL A 77 -3.33 5.75 -2.40
N ASP A 78 -2.46 5.27 -1.53
CA ASP A 78 -1.05 5.67 -1.49
C ASP A 78 -0.17 4.45 -1.76
N TYR A 79 1.07 4.66 -2.21
CA TYR A 79 1.99 3.59 -2.55
C TYR A 79 3.26 3.69 -1.71
N LEU A 80 3.76 2.53 -1.27
CA LEU A 80 5.02 2.41 -0.56
C LEU A 80 5.93 1.43 -1.30
N SER A 81 7.13 1.86 -1.63
CA SER A 81 8.13 0.98 -2.24
C SER A 81 8.75 0.05 -1.20
N LEU A 82 8.88 -1.23 -1.55
CA LEU A 82 9.65 -2.23 -0.78
C LEU A 82 11.03 -2.48 -1.42
N ASN A 83 11.52 -1.53 -2.19
CA ASN A 83 12.86 -1.58 -2.74
C ASN A 83 13.90 -1.36 -1.63
N ILE A 84 15.15 -1.71 -1.94
CA ILE A 84 16.27 -1.43 -1.05
C ILE A 84 16.58 0.07 -1.10
N MET A 85 16.79 0.66 0.08
CA MET A 85 17.20 2.05 0.24
C MET A 85 18.66 2.07 0.69
N THR A 86 19.47 2.94 0.09
CA THR A 86 20.89 3.09 0.44
C THR A 86 21.09 4.34 1.26
N ILE A 87 21.60 4.19 2.47
CA ILE A 87 21.91 5.29 3.36
C ILE A 87 23.43 5.47 3.34
N PRO A 88 23.95 6.54 2.71
CA PRO A 88 25.37 6.85 2.78
C PRO A 88 25.70 7.30 4.21
N LEU A 89 26.71 6.66 4.80
CA LEU A 89 27.20 6.95 6.13
C LEU A 89 28.61 7.52 6.01
N ARG A 90 28.79 8.76 6.47
CA ARG A 90 30.10 9.39 6.62
C ARG A 90 30.31 9.66 8.10
N ILE A 91 31.26 8.94 8.69
CA ILE A 91 31.63 9.11 10.09
C ILE A 91 33.01 9.73 10.12
N GLU A 92 33.09 10.94 10.66
CA GLU A 92 34.34 11.67 10.85
C GLU A 92 34.83 11.48 12.28
N SER A 93 36.14 11.27 12.44
CA SER A 93 36.81 11.19 13.74
C SER A 93 36.21 10.18 14.73
N ALA A 94 35.85 8.98 14.25
CA ALA A 94 35.48 7.88 15.15
C ALA A 94 36.74 7.29 15.81
N TYR A 95 36.75 7.21 17.13
CA TYR A 95 37.84 6.57 17.85
C TYR A 95 37.69 5.04 17.78
N ASN A 96 38.76 4.37 17.34
CA ASN A 96 38.84 2.92 17.42
C ASN A 96 39.12 2.46 18.86
N ILE A 97 39.14 1.14 19.10
CA ILE A 97 39.43 0.57 20.43
C ILE A 97 40.81 0.99 20.96
N GLU A 98 41.75 1.33 20.06
CA GLU A 98 43.11 1.77 20.37
C GLU A 98 43.23 3.29 20.56
N GLY A 99 42.13 4.05 20.47
CA GLY A 99 42.10 5.50 20.69
C GLY A 99 42.61 6.35 19.51
N VAL A 100 42.79 5.77 18.32
CA VAL A 100 43.20 6.48 17.11
C VAL A 100 41.94 6.96 16.37
N PRO A 101 41.87 8.25 15.97
CA PRO A 101 40.75 8.76 15.18
C PRO A 101 40.81 8.21 13.75
N VAL A 102 39.72 7.58 13.33
CA VAL A 102 39.55 7.02 11.98
C VAL A 102 38.31 7.64 11.34
N SER A 103 38.41 7.98 10.06
CA SER A 103 37.27 8.42 9.25
C SER A 103 36.79 7.26 8.38
N VAL A 104 35.49 6.96 8.43
CA VAL A 104 34.88 5.83 7.72
C VAL A 104 33.80 6.33 6.77
N ASN A 105 33.92 5.92 5.51
CA ASN A 105 32.87 6.07 4.50
C ASN A 105 32.24 4.70 4.26
N ALA A 106 30.95 4.57 4.53
CA ALA A 106 30.21 3.32 4.36
C ALA A 106 28.87 3.58 3.66
N VAL A 107 28.30 2.55 3.06
CA VAL A 107 26.94 2.58 2.51
C VAL A 107 26.15 1.46 3.19
N ALA A 108 25.10 1.83 3.90
CA ALA A 108 24.18 0.88 4.51
C ALA A 108 23.01 0.64 3.57
N ALA A 109 22.72 -0.63 3.26
CA ALA A 109 21.57 -1.00 2.45
C ALA A 109 20.47 -1.55 3.36
N VAL A 110 19.32 -0.89 3.40
CA VAL A 110 18.19 -1.23 4.27
C VAL A 110 16.93 -1.48 3.45
N LYS A 111 16.03 -2.34 3.94
CA LYS A 111 14.76 -2.66 3.28
C LYS A 111 13.66 -2.88 4.32
N VAL A 112 12.43 -2.53 3.94
CA VAL A 112 11.23 -2.80 4.74
C VAL A 112 10.88 -4.29 4.67
N GLY A 113 10.61 -4.89 5.84
CA GLY A 113 10.14 -6.27 5.98
C GLY A 113 8.85 -6.52 5.19
N GLY A 114 8.68 -7.73 4.68
CA GLY A 114 7.52 -8.08 3.83
C GLY A 114 6.24 -8.41 4.59
N ASP A 115 6.29 -8.49 5.91
CA ASP A 115 5.15 -8.74 6.79
C ASP A 115 4.29 -7.49 6.98
N ASP A 116 2.99 -7.68 7.19
CA ASP A 116 2.03 -6.58 7.32
C ASP A 116 2.35 -5.66 8.51
N TYR A 117 3.01 -6.18 9.55
CA TYR A 117 3.43 -5.39 10.71
C TYR A 117 4.60 -4.45 10.40
N SER A 118 5.67 -4.97 9.78
CA SER A 118 6.81 -4.15 9.32
C SER A 118 6.38 -3.12 8.28
N ILE A 119 5.48 -3.50 7.38
CA ILE A 119 4.89 -2.56 6.42
C ILE A 119 4.07 -1.50 7.18
N GLY A 120 3.26 -1.89 8.17
CA GLY A 120 2.52 -0.94 9.02
C GLY A 120 3.43 0.09 9.70
N ASN A 121 4.54 -0.37 10.28
CA ASN A 121 5.57 0.51 10.86
C ASN A 121 6.23 1.42 9.81
N ALA A 122 6.44 0.94 8.60
CA ALA A 122 7.01 1.71 7.50
C ALA A 122 6.01 2.74 6.94
N ILE A 123 4.71 2.44 6.93
CA ILE A 123 3.66 3.38 6.55
C ILE A 123 3.70 4.61 7.47
N GLU A 124 3.79 4.41 8.77
CA GLU A 124 3.81 5.53 9.73
C GLU A 124 5.05 6.43 9.58
N ARG A 125 6.17 5.87 9.11
CA ARG A 125 7.47 6.56 9.07
C ARG A 125 7.87 7.09 7.70
N PHE A 126 7.52 6.37 6.64
CA PHE A 126 8.00 6.61 5.28
C PHE A 126 6.90 6.97 4.28
N LEU A 127 5.61 6.92 4.66
CA LEU A 127 4.54 7.28 3.73
C LEU A 127 4.67 8.75 3.31
N GLY A 128 4.81 8.99 2.00
CA GLY A 128 5.00 10.31 1.44
C GLY A 128 6.47 10.77 1.37
N MET A 129 7.41 9.98 1.88
CA MET A 129 8.83 10.21 1.62
C MET A 129 9.18 9.68 0.23
N THR A 130 9.87 10.49 -0.56
CA THR A 130 10.49 10.04 -1.80
C THR A 130 11.82 9.38 -1.46
N PRO A 131 12.11 8.16 -1.98
CA PRO A 131 13.45 7.60 -1.89
C PRO A 131 14.38 8.46 -2.76
N GLU A 132 15.27 9.21 -2.13
CA GLU A 132 16.43 9.84 -2.76
C GLU A 132 17.66 8.94 -2.65
#